data_AF-A0A6B0SLI1-F1
#
_entry.id   AF-A0A6B0SLI1-F1
#
_cell.length_a   1.000
_cell.length_b   1.000
_cell.length_c   1.000
_cell.angle_alpha   90.00
_cell.angle_beta   90.00
_cell.angle_gamma   90.00
#
_symmetry.space_group_name_H-M   'P 1'
#
loop_
_entity.id
_entity.type
_entity.pdbx_description
1 polymer ?
#
loop_
_entity_poly.entity_id
_entity_poly.type
_entity_poly.pdbx_seq_one_letter_code
_entity_poly.pdbx_strand_id
1 'polypeptide(L)'
;MANPAETLSTVAFTGYGLVLVTGGAFSYYALQNYAFDRMEGYQDFWSYLTYVGMAFASFGVFGLWQVAGGGNVVQAFLDTTLLFAIVFLTFSMREVYYNSALAPDPSERRVSLAWLRTVEFGFVVVIAAEWVAAAALGQTATTAVLRGLAALGFTAYGVAFSERLESLAHGTALDSLRRHLLVVLVCATGIAIADLVALVGPSAIASSTFYVFLVLLGGLLVPPTIRLQQSVAGLS
;
A
#
# COMPACT_ATOMS: atom_id res chain seq x y z
N MET A 1 -36.84 2.46 -3.91
CA MET A 1 -35.58 1.68 -4.00
C MET A 1 -34.50 2.63 -4.46
N ALA A 2 -33.37 2.73 -3.75
CA ALA A 2 -32.27 3.60 -4.17
C ALA A 2 -31.77 3.19 -5.56
N ASN A 3 -31.32 4.16 -6.36
CA ASN A 3 -30.73 3.88 -7.67
C ASN A 3 -29.44 3.04 -7.45
N PRO A 4 -29.22 1.94 -8.20
CA PRO A 4 -27.99 1.14 -8.09
C PRO A 4 -26.71 1.98 -8.19
N ALA A 5 -26.69 3.01 -9.03
CA ALA A 5 -25.54 3.90 -9.17
C ALA A 5 -25.25 4.74 -7.91
N GLU A 6 -26.30 5.25 -7.25
CA GLU A 6 -26.18 5.98 -5.99
C GLU A 6 -25.68 5.08 -4.86
N THR A 7 -26.11 3.82 -4.85
CA THR A 7 -25.68 2.83 -3.87
C THR A 7 -24.18 2.54 -4.01
N LEU A 8 -23.68 2.33 -5.24
CA LEU A 8 -22.26 2.10 -5.49
C LEU A 8 -21.41 3.35 -5.17
N SER A 9 -21.89 4.55 -5.50
CA SER A 9 -21.24 5.80 -5.11
C SER A 9 -21.13 5.95 -3.59
N THR A 10 -22.18 5.58 -2.85
CA THR A 10 -22.18 5.58 -1.38
C THR A 10 -21.15 4.59 -0.82
N VAL A 11 -21.03 3.41 -1.41
CA VAL A 11 -20.01 2.41 -1.04
C VAL A 11 -18.60 2.95 -1.32
N ALA A 12 -18.38 3.57 -2.48
CA ALA A 12 -17.11 4.21 -2.83
C ALA A 12 -16.73 5.28 -1.81
N PHE A 13 -17.65 6.21 -1.53
CA PHE A 13 -17.47 7.28 -0.57
C PHE A 13 -17.11 6.75 0.81
N THR A 14 -17.86 5.75 1.28
CA THR A 14 -17.62 5.13 2.59
C THR A 14 -16.28 4.40 2.62
N GLY A 15 -15.95 3.64 1.57
CA GLY A 15 -14.69 2.93 1.45
C GLY A 15 -13.47 3.86 1.47
N TYR A 16 -13.50 4.92 0.66
CA TYR A 16 -12.44 5.94 0.68
C TYR A 16 -12.36 6.68 2.01
N GLY A 17 -13.49 7.00 2.62
CA GLY A 17 -13.55 7.61 3.95
C GLY A 17 -12.93 6.72 5.03
N LEU A 18 -13.19 5.40 4.98
CA LEU A 18 -12.55 4.43 5.87
C LEU A 18 -11.05 4.41 5.67
N VAL A 19 -10.56 4.30 4.42
CA VAL A 19 -9.12 4.28 4.13
C VAL A 19 -8.44 5.58 4.54
N LEU A 20 -9.10 6.73 4.38
CA LEU A 20 -8.60 8.02 4.86
C LEU A 20 -8.38 8.00 6.37
N VAL A 21 -9.41 7.62 7.13
CA VAL A 21 -9.36 7.63 8.60
C VAL A 21 -8.35 6.61 9.12
N THR A 22 -8.39 5.37 8.61
CA THR A 22 -7.50 4.30 9.09
C THR A 22 -6.06 4.49 8.60
N GLY A 23 -5.85 4.98 7.38
CA GLY A 23 -4.52 5.37 6.88
C GLY A 23 -3.92 6.54 7.66
N GLY A 24 -4.73 7.54 8.00
CA GLY A 24 -4.31 8.67 8.85
C GLY A 24 -3.93 8.23 10.26
N ALA A 25 -4.76 7.40 10.90
CA ALA A 25 -4.46 6.83 12.22
C ALA A 25 -3.20 5.96 12.19
N PHE A 26 -3.05 5.12 11.16
CA PHE A 26 -1.85 4.31 10.95
C PHE A 26 -0.60 5.18 10.86
N SER A 27 -0.62 6.21 10.03
CA SER A 27 0.50 7.14 9.85
C SER A 27 0.86 7.84 11.16
N TYR A 28 -0.15 8.32 11.90
CA TYR A 28 0.05 8.98 13.19
C TYR A 28 0.80 8.08 14.18
N TYR A 29 0.36 6.83 14.36
CA TYR A 29 1.05 5.92 15.29
C TYR A 29 2.40 5.44 14.76
N ALA A 30 2.59 5.30 13.45
CA ALA A 30 3.89 5.01 12.87
C ALA A 30 4.89 6.14 13.14
N LEU A 31 4.47 7.40 12.98
CA LEU A 31 5.29 8.59 13.25
C LEU A 31 5.65 8.70 14.74
N GLN A 32 4.72 8.36 15.64
CA GLN A 32 5.04 8.33 17.07
C GLN A 32 6.07 7.24 17.40
N ASN A 33 5.96 6.04 16.81
CA ASN A 33 6.99 5.01 17.00
C ASN A 33 8.36 5.41 16.44
N TYR A 34 8.39 6.17 15.34
CA TYR A 34 9.62 6.78 14.82
C TYR A 34 10.23 7.77 15.83
N ALA A 35 9.42 8.67 16.37
CA ALA A 35 9.89 9.71 17.30
C ALA A 35 10.40 9.15 18.64
N PHE A 36 9.87 8.00 19.10
CA PHE A 36 10.29 7.34 20.35
C PHE A 36 11.42 6.31 20.19
N ASP A 37 12.00 6.17 18.99
CA ASP A 37 13.12 5.25 18.66
C ASP A 37 12.98 3.83 19.25
N ARG A 38 11.79 3.24 19.09
CA ARG A 38 11.36 1.99 19.73
C ARG A 38 12.21 0.75 19.42
N MET A 39 12.98 0.81 18.33
CA MET A 39 13.87 -0.24 17.90
C MET A 39 15.12 0.44 17.35
N GLU A 40 16.15 0.58 18.20
CA GLU A 40 17.45 1.12 17.80
C GLU A 40 17.89 0.44 16.49
N GLY A 41 18.09 1.23 15.43
CA GLY A 41 18.50 0.75 14.10
C GLY A 41 17.36 0.46 13.10
N TYR A 42 16.08 0.70 13.42
CA TYR A 42 14.93 0.48 12.50
C TYR A 42 14.27 1.78 12.02
N GLN A 43 15.00 2.90 11.98
CA GLN A 43 14.48 4.22 11.59
C GLN A 43 13.86 4.24 10.18
N ASP A 44 14.47 3.52 9.24
CA ASP A 44 13.97 3.42 7.86
C ASP A 44 12.65 2.66 7.79
N PHE A 45 12.48 1.60 8.60
CA PHE A 45 11.25 0.83 8.68
C PHE A 45 10.07 1.69 9.16
N TRP A 46 10.27 2.44 10.25
CA TRP A 46 9.24 3.34 10.79
C TRP A 46 8.91 4.49 9.83
N SER A 47 9.91 4.99 9.10
CA SER A 47 9.72 6.00 8.06
C SER A 47 8.84 5.46 6.93
N TYR A 48 9.12 4.26 6.42
CA TYR A 48 8.29 3.63 5.39
C TYR A 48 6.86 3.38 5.87
N LEU A 49 6.65 2.91 7.11
CA LEU A 49 5.29 2.76 7.64
C LEU A 49 4.56 4.12 7.73
N THR A 50 5.26 5.17 8.12
CA THR A 50 4.68 6.52 8.12
C THR A 50 4.23 6.93 6.72
N TYR A 51 5.08 6.70 5.71
CA TYR A 51 4.76 6.97 4.31
C TYR A 51 3.63 6.08 3.76
N VAL A 52 3.52 4.82 4.18
CA VAL A 52 2.38 3.95 3.86
C VAL A 52 1.07 4.57 4.32
N GLY A 53 1.01 4.98 5.60
CA GLY A 53 -0.20 5.60 6.14
C GLY A 53 -0.54 6.91 5.44
N MET A 54 0.46 7.75 5.14
CA MET A 54 0.27 8.99 4.38
C MET A 54 -0.24 8.73 2.96
N ALA A 55 0.29 7.72 2.28
CA ALA A 55 -0.11 7.34 0.94
C ALA A 55 -1.56 6.83 0.92
N PHE A 56 -1.94 5.96 1.86
CA PHE A 56 -3.34 5.51 1.99
C PHE A 56 -4.29 6.65 2.37
N ALA A 57 -3.89 7.53 3.29
CA ALA A 57 -4.70 8.70 3.63
C ALA A 57 -4.92 9.59 2.38
N SER A 58 -3.86 9.85 1.62
CA SER A 58 -3.93 10.62 0.37
C SER A 58 -4.82 9.94 -0.68
N PHE A 59 -4.70 8.63 -0.84
CA PHE A 59 -5.58 7.82 -1.69
C PHE A 59 -7.05 7.96 -1.28
N GLY A 60 -7.34 7.94 0.02
CA GLY A 60 -8.68 8.21 0.57
C GLY A 60 -9.17 9.62 0.24
N VAL A 61 -8.33 10.65 0.40
CA VAL A 61 -8.68 12.05 0.04
C VAL A 61 -9.01 12.17 -1.45
N PHE A 62 -8.12 11.69 -2.33
CA PHE A 62 -8.35 11.77 -3.77
C PHE A 62 -9.53 10.92 -4.22
N GLY A 63 -9.79 9.79 -3.56
CA GLY A 63 -10.99 8.98 -3.77
C GLY A 63 -12.28 9.69 -3.42
N LEU A 64 -12.34 10.36 -2.27
CA LEU A 64 -13.48 11.20 -1.89
C LEU A 64 -13.69 12.34 -2.89
N TRP A 65 -12.60 12.97 -3.34
CA TRP A 65 -12.67 14.02 -4.34
C TRP A 65 -13.14 13.48 -5.71
N GLN A 66 -12.70 12.28 -6.09
CA GLN A 66 -13.14 11.63 -7.32
C GLN A 66 -14.64 11.34 -7.28
N VAL A 67 -15.17 10.84 -6.16
CA VAL A 67 -16.62 10.64 -5.95
C VAL A 67 -17.40 11.96 -6.03
N ALA A 68 -16.80 13.07 -5.58
CA ALA A 68 -17.39 14.40 -5.66
C ALA A 68 -17.35 15.06 -7.06
N GLY A 69 -16.92 14.33 -8.10
CA GLY A 69 -16.85 14.83 -9.48
C GLY A 69 -15.45 15.25 -9.93
N GLY A 70 -14.41 14.63 -9.36
CA GLY A 70 -13.02 14.84 -9.79
C GLY A 70 -12.77 14.49 -11.27
N GLY A 71 -11.88 15.23 -11.92
CA GLY A 71 -11.46 14.97 -13.30
C GLY A 71 -10.23 14.06 -13.41
N ASN A 72 -9.68 13.93 -14.62
CA ASN A 72 -8.54 13.04 -14.91
C ASN A 72 -7.32 13.27 -14.01
N VAL A 73 -7.04 14.51 -13.62
CA VAL A 73 -5.91 14.84 -12.73
C VAL A 73 -6.11 14.25 -11.34
N VAL A 74 -7.32 14.34 -10.78
CA VAL A 74 -7.65 13.77 -9.47
C VAL A 74 -7.53 12.25 -9.53
N GLN A 75 -8.03 11.63 -10.60
CA GLN A 75 -7.88 10.20 -10.85
C GLN A 75 -6.40 9.78 -10.94
N ALA A 76 -5.55 10.55 -11.65
CA ALA A 76 -4.12 10.25 -11.73
C ALA A 76 -3.45 10.30 -10.34
N PHE A 77 -3.80 11.28 -9.51
CA PHE A 77 -3.31 11.33 -8.13
C PHE A 77 -3.82 10.17 -7.26
N LEU A 78 -5.09 9.79 -7.43
CA LEU A 78 -5.67 8.63 -6.76
C LEU A 78 -4.88 7.35 -7.11
N ASP A 79 -4.67 7.10 -8.39
CA ASP A 79 -3.97 5.90 -8.87
C ASP A 79 -2.50 5.88 -8.42
N THR A 80 -1.82 7.02 -8.52
CA THR A 80 -0.43 7.16 -8.10
C THR A 80 -0.25 7.01 -6.59
N THR A 81 -1.15 7.57 -5.77
CA THR A 81 -1.07 7.41 -4.30
C THR A 81 -1.32 5.98 -3.85
N LEU A 82 -2.16 5.22 -4.57
CA LEU A 82 -2.31 3.78 -4.35
C LEU A 82 -1.01 3.03 -4.67
N LEU A 83 -0.37 3.33 -5.81
CA LEU A 83 0.91 2.71 -6.18
C LEU A 83 2.02 3.06 -5.18
N PHE A 84 2.06 4.29 -4.66
CA PHE A 84 2.98 4.65 -3.58
C PHE A 84 2.70 3.86 -2.30
N ALA A 85 1.44 3.66 -1.92
CA ALA A 85 1.11 2.86 -0.75
C ALA A 85 1.60 1.41 -0.90
N ILE A 86 1.39 0.80 -2.07
CA ILE A 86 1.87 -0.55 -2.42
C ILE A 86 3.40 -0.59 -2.36
N VAL A 87 4.10 0.37 -2.98
CA VAL A 87 5.57 0.35 -3.02
C VAL A 87 6.19 0.57 -1.65
N PHE A 88 5.64 1.47 -0.83
CA PHE A 88 6.15 1.69 0.53
C PHE A 88 5.84 0.51 1.46
N LEU A 89 4.71 -0.17 1.29
CA LEU A 89 4.46 -1.44 2.00
C LEU A 89 5.52 -2.47 1.63
N THR A 90 5.80 -2.60 0.34
CA THR A 90 6.84 -3.48 -0.17
C THR A 90 8.23 -3.13 0.39
N PHE A 91 8.60 -1.84 0.43
CA PHE A 91 9.88 -1.40 0.99
C PHE A 91 9.95 -1.61 2.50
N SER A 92 8.84 -1.42 3.22
CA SER A 92 8.80 -1.71 4.65
C SER A 92 9.10 -3.19 4.93
N MET A 93 8.55 -4.12 4.14
CA MET A 93 8.86 -5.56 4.25
C MET A 93 10.33 -5.84 3.93
N ARG A 94 10.89 -5.17 2.92
CA ARG A 94 12.33 -5.30 2.61
C ARG A 94 13.21 -4.84 3.76
N GLU A 95 12.94 -3.68 4.34
CA GLU A 95 13.76 -3.12 5.43
C GLU A 95 13.78 -4.03 6.66
N VAL A 96 12.64 -4.64 6.99
CA VAL A 96 12.58 -5.60 8.09
C VAL A 96 13.51 -6.80 7.83
N TYR A 97 13.59 -7.29 6.59
CA TYR A 97 14.48 -8.41 6.24
C TYR A 97 15.96 -8.03 6.46
N TYR A 98 16.36 -6.84 6.02
CA TYR A 98 17.77 -6.41 6.07
C TYR A 98 18.23 -5.88 7.43
N ASN A 99 17.33 -5.34 8.25
CA ASN A 99 17.64 -4.83 9.59
C ASN A 99 17.33 -5.84 10.72
N SER A 100 16.75 -7.00 10.41
CA SER A 100 16.60 -8.06 11.40
C SER A 100 17.96 -8.45 11.99
N ALA A 101 18.05 -8.69 13.30
CA ALA A 101 19.29 -9.15 13.96
C ALA A 101 19.79 -10.51 13.41
N LEU A 102 18.97 -11.16 12.59
CA LEU A 102 19.21 -12.43 11.90
C LEU A 102 19.50 -12.23 10.41
N ALA A 103 19.65 -10.97 9.95
CA ALA A 103 20.00 -10.67 8.58
C ALA A 103 21.38 -11.28 8.26
N PRO A 104 21.53 -11.97 7.12
CA PRO A 104 22.82 -12.54 6.72
C PRO A 104 23.91 -11.47 6.68
N ASP A 105 25.13 -11.89 7.04
CA ASP A 105 26.32 -11.05 6.91
C ASP A 105 26.39 -10.44 5.50
N PRO A 106 26.83 -9.18 5.32
CA PRO A 106 26.93 -8.54 4.01
C PRO A 106 27.60 -9.39 2.92
N SER A 107 28.54 -10.27 3.30
CA SER A 107 29.24 -11.21 2.41
C SER A 107 28.41 -12.43 1.99
N GLU A 108 27.37 -12.80 2.75
CA GLU A 108 26.47 -13.94 2.50
C GLU A 108 25.16 -13.52 1.81
N ARG A 109 24.95 -12.21 1.63
CA ARG A 109 23.74 -11.67 0.98
C ARG A 109 23.75 -11.99 -0.51
N ARG A 110 22.77 -12.78 -0.95
CA ARG A 110 22.55 -13.09 -2.38
C ARG A 110 22.28 -11.86 -3.25
N VAL A 111 21.88 -10.73 -2.64
CA VAL A 111 21.54 -9.48 -3.36
C VAL A 111 22.22 -8.30 -2.69
N SER A 112 22.98 -7.53 -3.46
CA SER A 112 23.71 -6.37 -2.97
C SER A 112 22.77 -5.17 -2.71
N LEU A 113 23.12 -4.33 -1.73
CA LEU A 113 22.37 -3.11 -1.40
C LEU A 113 22.30 -2.12 -2.57
N ALA A 114 23.38 -2.04 -3.37
CA ALA A 114 23.42 -1.17 -4.55
C ALA A 114 22.39 -1.59 -5.61
N TRP A 115 22.24 -2.90 -5.84
CA TRP A 115 21.22 -3.42 -6.75
C TRP A 115 19.80 -3.10 -6.27
N LEU A 116 19.54 -3.24 -4.97
CA LEU A 116 18.23 -2.93 -4.39
C LEU A 116 17.87 -1.46 -4.61
N ARG A 117 18.77 -0.53 -4.31
CA ARG A 117 18.54 0.91 -4.55
C ARG A 117 18.22 1.22 -6.01
N THR A 118 18.88 0.54 -6.95
CA THR A 118 18.56 0.67 -8.38
C THR A 118 17.15 0.18 -8.70
N VAL A 119 16.72 -0.94 -8.11
CA VAL A 119 15.34 -1.45 -8.26
C VAL A 119 14.33 -0.46 -7.66
N GLU A 120 14.61 0.11 -6.50
CA GLU A 120 13.75 1.10 -5.84
C GLU A 120 13.59 2.36 -6.68
N PHE A 121 14.71 2.88 -7.21
CA PHE A 121 14.68 3.99 -8.15
C PHE A 121 13.85 3.64 -9.40
N GLY A 122 13.99 2.40 -9.91
CA GLY A 122 13.18 1.89 -11.00
C GLY A 122 11.67 1.91 -10.69
N PHE A 123 11.27 1.55 -9.48
CA PHE A 123 9.85 1.62 -9.07
C PHE A 123 9.33 3.04 -9.04
N VAL A 124 10.12 4.00 -8.51
CA VAL A 124 9.76 5.42 -8.53
C VAL A 124 9.60 5.94 -9.97
N VAL A 125 10.50 5.55 -10.87
CA VAL A 125 10.41 5.90 -12.30
C VAL A 125 9.14 5.31 -12.93
N VAL A 126 8.76 4.07 -12.62
CA VAL A 126 7.53 3.45 -13.10
C VAL A 126 6.29 4.21 -12.60
N ILE A 127 6.25 4.59 -11.33
CA ILE A 127 5.15 5.38 -10.76
C ILE A 127 5.06 6.76 -11.42
N ALA A 128 6.20 7.43 -11.62
CA ALA A 128 6.24 8.72 -12.29
C ALA A 128 5.76 8.62 -13.75
N ALA A 129 6.17 7.58 -14.47
CA ALA A 129 5.72 7.33 -15.84
C ALA A 129 4.21 7.02 -15.89
N GLU A 130 3.69 6.25 -14.94
CA GLU A 130 2.25 5.96 -14.82
C GLU A 130 1.47 7.25 -14.56
N TRP A 131 1.91 8.09 -13.62
CA TRP A 131 1.27 9.37 -13.33
C TRP A 131 1.21 10.28 -14.56
N VAL A 132 2.34 10.44 -15.27
CA VAL A 132 2.40 11.26 -16.50
C VAL A 132 1.44 10.71 -17.55
N ALA A 133 1.42 9.40 -17.76
CA ALA A 133 0.52 8.77 -18.72
C ALA A 133 -0.95 8.94 -18.34
N ALA A 134 -1.31 8.72 -17.07
CA ALA A 134 -2.68 8.88 -16.56
C ALA A 134 -3.15 10.34 -16.60
N ALA A 135 -2.28 11.29 -16.24
CA ALA A 135 -2.61 12.71 -16.27
C ALA A 135 -2.80 13.24 -17.70
N ALA A 136 -1.97 12.78 -18.65
CA ALA A 136 -2.01 13.25 -20.03
C ALA A 136 -3.09 12.54 -20.88
N LEU A 137 -3.29 11.24 -20.68
CA LEU A 137 -4.15 10.40 -21.53
C LEU A 137 -5.48 10.03 -20.86
N GLY A 138 -5.60 10.21 -19.54
CA GLY A 138 -6.73 9.74 -18.77
C GLY A 138 -6.74 8.22 -18.54
N GLN A 139 -7.92 7.70 -18.21
CA GLN A 139 -8.15 6.26 -18.03
C GLN A 139 -8.25 5.59 -19.41
N THR A 140 -7.18 4.92 -19.82
CA THR A 140 -7.07 4.18 -21.08
C THR A 140 -6.67 2.75 -20.79
N ALA A 141 -6.82 1.85 -21.77
CA ALA A 141 -6.34 0.47 -21.62
C ALA A 141 -4.83 0.42 -21.30
N THR A 142 -4.04 1.33 -21.88
CA THR A 142 -2.60 1.41 -21.62
C THR A 142 -2.29 1.79 -20.17
N THR A 143 -2.98 2.80 -19.62
CA THR A 143 -2.76 3.23 -18.24
C THR A 143 -3.24 2.20 -17.24
N ALA A 144 -4.37 1.52 -17.52
CA ALA A 144 -4.82 0.37 -16.74
C ALA A 144 -3.82 -0.81 -16.74
N VAL A 145 -3.25 -1.15 -17.91
CA VAL A 145 -2.23 -2.20 -18.02
C VAL A 145 -0.97 -1.82 -17.25
N LEU A 146 -0.47 -0.61 -17.43
CA LEU A 146 0.73 -0.13 -16.76
C LEU A 146 0.55 -0.14 -15.24
N ARG A 147 -0.55 0.40 -14.73
CA ARG A 147 -0.88 0.43 -13.30
C ARG A 147 -1.00 -0.96 -12.72
N GLY A 148 -1.77 -1.84 -13.35
CA GLY A 148 -1.97 -3.19 -12.86
C GLY A 148 -0.69 -4.03 -12.86
N LEU A 149 0.13 -3.94 -13.91
CA LEU A 149 1.42 -4.62 -13.96
C LEU A 149 2.42 -4.06 -12.94
N ALA A 150 2.45 -2.73 -12.74
CA ALA A 150 3.27 -2.11 -11.71
C ALA A 150 2.87 -2.60 -10.31
N ALA A 151 1.57 -2.56 -9.99
CA ALA A 151 1.05 -3.04 -8.72
C ALA A 151 1.39 -4.53 -8.48
N LEU A 152 1.22 -5.38 -9.49
CA LEU A 152 1.58 -6.80 -9.42
C LEU A 152 3.08 -6.99 -9.21
N GLY A 153 3.93 -6.26 -9.94
CA GLY A 153 5.38 -6.32 -9.81
C GLY A 153 5.87 -5.90 -8.43
N PHE A 154 5.36 -4.79 -7.90
CA PHE A 154 5.69 -4.30 -6.56
C PHE A 154 5.22 -5.29 -5.48
N THR A 155 4.04 -5.88 -5.67
CA THR A 155 3.49 -6.88 -4.75
C THR A 155 4.30 -8.16 -4.75
N ALA A 156 4.65 -8.68 -5.93
CA ALA A 156 5.46 -9.88 -6.06
C ALA A 156 6.83 -9.69 -5.37
N TYR A 157 7.43 -8.51 -5.54
CA TYR A 157 8.65 -8.15 -4.81
C TYR A 157 8.43 -8.16 -3.29
N GLY A 158 7.38 -7.51 -2.78
CA GLY A 158 7.07 -7.46 -1.34
C GLY A 158 6.80 -8.84 -0.73
N VAL A 159 6.00 -9.67 -1.41
CA VAL A 159 5.71 -11.06 -0.98
C VAL A 159 6.99 -11.88 -0.91
N ALA A 160 7.86 -11.80 -1.91
CA ALA A 160 9.13 -12.54 -1.92
C ALA A 160 10.04 -12.17 -0.73
N PHE A 161 10.05 -10.91 -0.29
CA PHE A 161 10.77 -10.51 0.93
C PHE A 161 10.06 -10.95 2.20
N SER A 162 8.73 -10.92 2.21
CA SER A 162 7.95 -11.37 3.36
C SER A 162 8.08 -12.88 3.64
N GLU A 163 8.14 -13.71 2.60
CA GLU A 163 8.40 -15.15 2.74
C GLU A 163 9.78 -15.42 3.34
N ARG A 164 10.81 -14.67 2.90
CA ARG A 164 12.16 -14.76 3.47
C ARG A 164 12.22 -14.29 4.93
N LEU A 165 11.35 -13.36 5.32
CA LEU A 165 11.21 -12.91 6.69
C LEU A 165 10.57 -13.94 7.60
N GLU A 166 9.61 -14.71 7.09
CA GLU A 166 8.92 -15.75 7.86
C GLU A 166 9.88 -16.82 8.38
N SER A 167 10.91 -17.17 7.59
CA SER A 167 11.93 -18.13 8.01
C SER A 167 12.88 -17.59 9.09
N LEU A 168 12.94 -16.27 9.28
CA LEU A 168 13.88 -15.62 10.21
C LEU A 168 13.19 -15.12 11.49
N ALA A 169 11.97 -14.59 11.41
CA ALA A 169 11.35 -13.83 12.51
C ALA A 169 10.14 -14.52 13.17
N HIS A 170 9.99 -15.84 12.99
CA HIS A 170 8.81 -16.59 13.42
C HIS A 170 8.51 -16.43 14.92
N GLY A 171 7.27 -16.07 15.27
CA GLY A 171 6.82 -15.92 16.66
C GLY A 171 7.10 -14.56 17.31
N THR A 172 7.68 -13.60 16.58
CA THR A 172 7.93 -12.24 17.10
C THR A 172 6.73 -11.29 16.87
N ALA A 173 6.69 -10.17 17.60
CA ALA A 173 5.71 -9.09 17.34
C ALA A 173 5.80 -8.55 15.90
N LEU A 174 7.00 -8.57 15.32
CA LEU A 174 7.31 -8.18 13.96
C LEU A 174 6.68 -9.14 12.93
N ASP A 175 6.65 -10.45 13.20
CA ASP A 175 5.94 -11.43 12.35
C ASP A 175 4.43 -11.19 12.35
N SER A 176 3.86 -10.85 13.52
CA SER A 176 2.44 -10.47 13.57
C SER A 176 2.17 -9.23 12.73
N LEU A 177 2.98 -8.18 12.84
CA LEU A 177 2.81 -6.97 12.03
C LEU A 177 2.97 -7.25 10.53
N ARG A 178 4.00 -8.00 10.13
CA ARG A 178 4.23 -8.46 8.75
C ARG A 178 3.01 -9.15 8.16
N ARG A 179 2.41 -10.10 8.88
CA ARG A 179 1.22 -10.84 8.40
C ARG A 179 0.06 -9.89 8.09
N HIS A 180 -0.20 -8.91 8.94
CA HIS A 180 -1.25 -7.92 8.67
C HIS A 180 -0.91 -7.04 7.47
N LEU A 181 0.32 -6.54 7.38
CA LEU A 181 0.77 -5.71 6.26
C LEU A 181 0.74 -6.45 4.92
N LEU A 182 0.99 -7.77 4.90
CA LEU A 182 0.82 -8.60 3.71
C LEU A 182 -0.61 -8.62 3.20
N VAL A 183 -1.58 -8.79 4.10
CA VAL A 183 -2.99 -8.81 3.70
C VAL A 183 -3.42 -7.42 3.20
N VAL A 184 -2.92 -6.35 3.84
CA VAL A 184 -3.12 -4.96 3.37
C VAL A 184 -2.54 -4.77 1.96
N LEU A 185 -1.32 -5.26 1.72
CA LEU A 185 -0.67 -5.22 0.40
C LEU A 185 -1.53 -5.93 -0.66
N VAL A 186 -1.98 -7.15 -0.38
CA VAL A 186 -2.85 -7.91 -1.29
C VAL A 186 -4.15 -7.14 -1.58
N CYS A 187 -4.76 -6.51 -0.57
CA CYS A 187 -5.98 -5.74 -0.77
C CYS A 187 -5.75 -4.50 -1.63
N ALA A 188 -4.70 -3.72 -1.35
CA ALA A 188 -4.34 -2.55 -2.16
C ALA A 188 -4.07 -2.95 -3.63
N THR A 189 -3.40 -4.08 -3.85
CA THR A 189 -3.17 -4.63 -5.19
C THR A 189 -4.46 -5.08 -5.84
N GLY A 190 -5.37 -5.70 -5.07
CA GLY A 190 -6.72 -6.06 -5.50
C GLY A 190 -7.51 -4.86 -6.07
N ILE A 191 -7.35 -3.67 -5.47
CA ILE A 191 -7.92 -2.43 -6.00
C ILE A 191 -7.25 -2.09 -7.35
N ALA A 192 -5.92 -2.08 -7.42
CA ALA A 192 -5.18 -1.68 -8.62
C ALA A 192 -5.40 -2.61 -9.83
N ILE A 193 -5.63 -3.91 -9.61
CA ILE A 193 -5.90 -4.87 -10.68
C ILE A 193 -7.36 -4.85 -11.15
N ALA A 194 -8.27 -4.16 -10.45
CA ALA A 194 -9.67 -4.09 -10.87
C ALA A 194 -9.80 -3.53 -12.29
N ASP A 195 -8.94 -2.59 -12.68
CA ASP A 195 -8.91 -2.04 -14.04
C ASP A 195 -8.38 -3.05 -15.07
N LEU A 196 -7.43 -3.91 -14.69
CA LEU A 196 -7.03 -5.03 -15.55
C LEU A 196 -8.18 -6.00 -15.77
N VAL A 197 -8.94 -6.31 -14.71
CA VAL A 197 -10.13 -7.17 -14.79
C VAL A 197 -11.16 -6.55 -15.74
N ALA A 198 -11.31 -5.22 -15.73
CA ALA A 198 -12.22 -4.52 -16.63
C ALA A 198 -11.85 -4.66 -18.11
N LEU A 199 -10.57 -4.91 -18.44
CA LEU A 199 -10.12 -5.12 -19.82
C LEU A 199 -10.44 -6.50 -20.38
N VAL A 200 -10.58 -7.51 -19.52
CA VAL A 200 -10.71 -8.92 -19.94
C VAL A 200 -12.06 -9.55 -19.56
N GLY A 201 -12.78 -8.95 -18.61
CA GLY A 201 -14.00 -9.52 -18.04
C GLY A 201 -15.17 -8.54 -18.00
N PRO A 202 -16.34 -9.01 -17.54
CA PRO A 202 -17.51 -8.17 -17.36
C PRO A 202 -17.24 -7.01 -16.38
N SER A 203 -17.73 -5.81 -16.72
CA SER A 203 -17.58 -4.61 -15.88
C SER A 203 -18.11 -4.77 -14.46
N ALA A 204 -19.13 -5.62 -14.28
CA ALA A 204 -19.67 -5.97 -12.98
C ALA A 204 -18.65 -6.68 -12.07
N ILE A 205 -17.80 -7.54 -12.64
CA ILE A 205 -16.75 -8.25 -11.89
C ILE A 205 -15.69 -7.24 -11.46
N ALA A 206 -15.19 -6.43 -12.39
CA ALA A 206 -14.21 -5.38 -12.09
C ALA A 206 -14.69 -4.41 -11.00
N SER A 207 -15.94 -3.95 -11.11
CA SER A 207 -16.56 -3.08 -10.10
C SER A 207 -16.64 -3.79 -8.74
N SER A 208 -17.06 -5.05 -8.72
CA SER A 208 -17.15 -5.83 -7.48
C SER A 208 -15.77 -6.04 -6.84
N THR A 209 -14.76 -6.38 -7.63
CA THR A 209 -13.35 -6.49 -7.21
C THR A 209 -12.91 -5.18 -6.55
N PHE A 210 -13.09 -4.05 -7.23
CA PHE A 210 -12.74 -2.73 -6.72
C PHE A 210 -13.40 -2.45 -5.36
N TYR A 211 -14.74 -2.54 -5.28
CA TYR A 211 -15.46 -2.17 -4.06
C TYR A 211 -15.15 -3.09 -2.88
N VAL A 212 -15.06 -4.41 -3.12
CA VAL A 212 -14.72 -5.38 -2.06
C VAL A 212 -13.34 -5.09 -1.50
N PHE A 213 -12.33 -4.92 -2.36
CA PHE A 213 -10.98 -4.65 -1.89
C PHE A 213 -10.83 -3.27 -1.26
N LEU A 214 -11.56 -2.25 -1.72
CA LEU A 214 -11.57 -0.93 -1.12
C LEU A 214 -12.08 -0.96 0.34
N VAL A 215 -13.21 -1.63 0.57
CA VAL A 215 -13.79 -1.75 1.91
C VAL A 215 -12.90 -2.61 2.81
N LEU A 216 -12.40 -3.74 2.29
CA LEU A 216 -11.47 -4.60 3.02
C LEU A 216 -10.19 -3.86 3.40
N LEU A 217 -9.61 -3.07 2.50
CA LEU A 217 -8.42 -2.28 2.76
C LEU A 217 -8.63 -1.33 3.95
N GLY A 218 -9.76 -0.61 3.97
CA GLY A 218 -10.11 0.27 5.07
C GLY A 218 -10.16 -0.45 6.42
N GLY A 219 -10.80 -1.63 6.47
CA GLY A 219 -10.91 -2.44 7.69
C GLY A 219 -9.60 -3.11 8.10
N LEU A 220 -8.79 -3.59 7.15
CA LEU A 220 -7.56 -4.35 7.41
C LEU A 220 -6.37 -3.48 7.80
N LEU A 221 -6.47 -2.16 7.64
CA LEU A 221 -5.53 -1.21 8.24
C LEU A 221 -5.71 -1.08 9.77
N VAL A 222 -6.87 -1.45 10.33
CA VAL A 222 -7.13 -1.31 11.77
C VAL A 222 -6.24 -2.21 12.63
N PRO A 223 -6.11 -3.53 12.39
CA PRO A 223 -5.27 -4.39 13.21
C PRO A 223 -3.80 -3.95 13.32
N PRO A 224 -3.08 -3.62 12.23
CA PRO A 224 -1.71 -3.15 12.36
C PRO A 224 -1.65 -1.76 13.01
N THR A 225 -2.66 -0.90 12.84
CA THR A 225 -2.77 0.37 13.58
C THR A 225 -2.85 0.15 15.09
N ILE A 226 -3.68 -0.81 15.55
CA ILE A 226 -3.77 -1.17 16.96
C ILE A 226 -2.42 -1.65 17.49
N ARG A 227 -1.66 -2.43 16.70
CA ARG A 227 -0.30 -2.85 17.10
C ARG A 227 0.65 -1.66 17.26
N LEU A 228 0.60 -0.71 16.33
CA LEU A 228 1.39 0.53 16.43
C LEU A 228 1.00 1.33 17.68
N GLN A 229 -0.29 1.42 17.98
CA GLN A 229 -0.79 2.08 19.19
C GLN A 229 -0.37 1.34 20.47
N GLN A 230 -0.53 0.01 20.53
CA GLN A 230 -0.14 -0.81 21.68
C GLN A 230 1.35 -0.70 21.95
N SER A 231 2.16 -0.62 20.90
CA SER A 231 3.55 -0.21 21.02
C SER A 231 3.55 1.11 21.78
N VAL A 232 3.05 2.23 21.24
CA VAL A 232 3.09 3.56 21.92
C VAL A 232 2.56 3.55 23.36
N ALA A 233 1.44 2.88 23.64
CA ALA A 233 0.79 2.88 24.96
C ALA A 233 1.58 2.13 26.05
N GLY A 234 2.46 1.19 25.70
CA GLY A 234 3.38 0.56 26.67
C GLY A 234 4.41 1.53 27.30
N LEU A 235 4.30 2.84 27.03
CA LEU A 235 5.12 3.92 27.60
C LEU A 235 4.49 4.58 28.84
N SER A 236 3.18 4.40 29.08
CA SER A 236 2.44 5.08 30.16
C SER A 236 2.14 4.18 31.35
#